data_AF-A0A7C6U0K1-F1
#
_entry.id   AF-A0A7C6U0K1-F1
#
_cell.length_a   1.000
_cell.length_b   1.000
_cell.length_c   1.000
_cell.angle_alpha   90.00
_cell.angle_beta   90.00
_cell.angle_gamma   90.00
#
_symmetry.space_group_name_H-M   'P 1'
#
loop_
_entity.id
_entity.type
_entity.pdbx_description
1 polymer ?
#
loop_
_entity_poly.entity_id
_entity_poly.type
_entity_poly.pdbx_seq_one_letter_code
_entity_poly.pdbx_strand_id
1 'polypeptide(L)' 'MEKIKILAIVGSLRKESFNRQLALAAKEILGDRIEFALLDYHDIPL' A
#
# COMPACT_ATOMS: atom_id res chain seq x y z
N MET A 1 -16.73 14.37 -7.14
CA MET A 1 -16.85 12.91 -7.37
C MET A 1 -16.10 12.21 -6.25
N GLU A 2 -16.68 11.12 -5.73
CA GLU A 2 -16.01 10.31 -4.72
C GLU A 2 -14.87 9.52 -5.39
N LYS A 3 -13.68 9.53 -4.77
CA LYS A 3 -12.50 8.80 -5.29
C LYS A 3 -12.60 7.33 -4.92
N ILE A 4 -12.19 6.44 -5.82
CA ILE A 4 -12.07 5.01 -5.51
C ILE A 4 -11.04 4.85 -4.40
N LYS A 5 -11.39 4.09 -3.35
CA LYS A 5 -10.50 3.80 -2.23
C LYS A 5 -9.85 2.43 -2.41
N ILE A 6 -8.54 2.38 -2.29
CA ILE A 6 -7.75 1.13 -2.40
C ILE A 6 -6.90 0.99 -1.14
N LEU A 7 -7.05 -0.15 -0.46
CA LEU A 7 -6.16 -0.59 0.61
C LEU A 7 -5.23 -1.67 0.07
N ALA A 8 -3.93 -1.39 0.04
CA ALA A 8 -2.90 -2.35 -0.32
C ALA A 8 -2.41 -3.12 0.92
N ILE A 9 -2.33 -4.44 0.80
CA ILE A 9 -1.78 -5.35 1.81
C ILE A 9 -0.59 -6.06 1.18
N VAL A 10 0.59 -5.96 1.79
CA VAL A 10 1.84 -6.50 1.23
C VAL A 10 2.32 -7.69 2.04
N GLY A 11 2.60 -8.83 1.41
CA GLY A 11 2.97 -10.07 2.11
C GLY A 11 4.35 -10.11 2.79
N SER A 12 4.97 -8.96 3.08
CA SER A 12 6.28 -8.91 3.75
C SER A 12 6.47 -7.64 4.56
N LEU A 13 6.87 -7.85 5.82
CA LEU A 13 7.19 -6.85 6.84
C LEU A 13 8.69 -6.47 6.87
N ARG A 14 9.48 -6.92 5.89
CA ARG A 14 10.90 -6.55 5.83
C ARG A 14 11.02 -5.10 5.37
N LYS A 15 11.96 -4.35 5.96
CA LYS A 15 12.24 -2.93 5.62
C LYS A 15 12.43 -2.69 4.12
N GLU A 16 13.14 -3.58 3.44
CA GLU A 16 13.47 -3.48 2.00
C GLU A 16 12.62 -4.41 1.12
N SER A 17 11.40 -4.76 1.56
CA SER A 17 10.48 -5.62 0.83
C SER A 17 10.19 -5.12 -0.60
N PHE A 18 10.48 -5.96 -1.61
CA PHE A 18 10.07 -5.69 -2.99
C PHE A 18 8.54 -5.60 -3.15
N ASN A 19 7.76 -6.32 -2.33
CA ASN A 19 6.30 -6.20 -2.31
C ASN A 19 5.86 -4.79 -1.88
N ARG A 20 6.53 -4.22 -0.87
CA ARG A 20 6.28 -2.84 -0.42
C ARG A 20 6.67 -1.83 -1.48
N GLN A 21 7.82 -2.01 -2.13
CA GLN A 21 8.27 -1.14 -3.22
C GLN A 21 7.29 -1.15 -4.40
N LEU A 22 6.77 -2.32 -4.79
CA LEU A 22 5.76 -2.45 -5.84
C LEU A 22 4.46 -1.72 -5.48
N ALA A 23 3.97 -1.85 -4.24
CA ALA A 23 2.77 -1.16 -3.80
C ALA A 23 2.94 0.38 -3.82
N LEU A 24 4.12 0.88 -3.46
CA LEU A 24 4.45 2.31 -3.53
C LEU A 24 4.53 2.81 -4.98
N ALA A 25 5.15 2.04 -5.88
CA ALA A 25 5.17 2.38 -7.31
C ALA A 25 3.75 2.41 -7.91
N ALA A 26 2.89 1.47 -7.52
CA ALA A 26 1.47 1.49 -7.93
C ALA A 26 0.75 2.75 -7.41
N LYS A 27 0.99 3.15 -6.16
CA LYS A 27 0.46 4.40 -5.60
C LYS A 27 0.88 5.62 -6.42
N GLU A 28 2.16 5.71 -6.80
CA GLU A 28 2.68 6.80 -7.62
C GLU A 28 2.03 6.84 -9.02
N ILE A 29 1.93 5.69 -9.69
CA ILE A 29 1.29 5.58 -11.02
C ILE A 29 -0.17 6.01 -10.96
N LEU A 30 -0.89 5.64 -9.90
CA LEU A 30 -2.31 5.96 -9.75
C LEU A 30 -2.53 7.44 -9.42
N GLY A 31 -1.63 8.05 -8.66
CA GLY A 31 -1.63 9.47 -8.32
C GLY A 31 -2.94 9.92 -7.69
N ASP A 32 -3.37 11.14 -7.99
CA ASP A 32 -4.53 11.77 -7.35
C ASP A 32 -5.89 11.24 -7.81
N ARG A 33 -5.91 10.26 -8.72
CA ARG A 33 -7.14 9.67 -9.26
C ARG A 33 -7.88 8.82 -8.23
N ILE A 34 -7.17 8.31 -7.23
CA ILE A 34 -7.69 7.38 -6.22
C ILE A 34 -7.18 7.75 -4.83
N GLU A 35 -7.83 7.22 -3.80
CA GLU A 35 -7.39 7.30 -2.40
C GLU A 35 -6.65 5.99 -2.06
N PHE A 36 -5.32 6.04 -1.98
CA PHE A 36 -4.49 4.86 -1.73
C PHE A 36 -3.96 4.83 -0.29
N ALA A 37 -4.22 3.74 0.42
CA ALA A 37 -3.61 3.43 1.70
C ALA A 37 -2.79 2.14 1.62
N LEU A 38 -1.62 2.12 2.24
CA LEU A 38 -0.85 0.91 2.49
C LEU A 38 -1.10 0.50 3.94
N LEU A 39 -1.53 -0.75 4.17
CA LEU A 39 -1.72 -1.26 5.51
C LEU A 39 -0.35 -1.48 6.16
N ASP A 40 -0.09 -0.80 7.28
CA ASP A 40 1.00 -1.11 8.19
C ASP A 40 0.45 -1.94 9.34
N TYR A 41 0.95 -3.16 9.49
CA TYR A 41 0.45 -4.14 10.45
C TYR A 41 1.58 -4.87 11.17
N HIS A 42 2.74 -4.23 11.32
CA HIS A 42 3.88 -4.80 12.04
C HIS A 42 3.57 -5.11 13.52
N ASP A 43 2.65 -4.37 14.12
CA ASP A 43 2.32 -4.49 15.55
C ASP A 43 1.15 -5.47 15.83
N ILE A 44 0.62 -6.15 14.81
CA ILE A 44 -0.47 -7.13 15.01
C ILE A 44 0.13 -8.45 15.54
N PRO A 45 -0.39 -8.99 16.67
CA PRO A 45 0.06 -10.27 17.21
C PRO A 45 -0.28 -11.44 16.29
N LEU A 46 0.53 -12.51 16.38
CA LEU A 46 0.31 -13.78 15.69
C LEU A 46 -0.86 -14.57 16.28
#